data_AF-A0A3M9ZQ00-F1
#
_entry.id   AF-A0A3M9ZQ00-F1
#
_cell.length_a   1.000
_cell.length_b   1.000
_cell.length_c   1.000
_cell.angle_alpha   90.00
_cell.angle_beta   90.00
_cell.angle_gamma   90.00
#
_symmetry.space_group_name_H-M   'P 1'
#
loop_
_entity.id
_entity.type
_entity.pdbx_description
1 polymer ?
#
loop_
_entity_poly.entity_id
_entity_poly.type
_entity_poly.pdbx_seq_one_letter_code
_entity_poly.pdbx_strand_id
1 'polypeptide(L)'
;MKSETFENVFAPAVAHERLTVDEIMAGMRVGAIHPDKLPPDVLEALDAEMKRREKRQMTATMFLTLVLGTMGEIKCRLRLQKYVFLADSQFSQSRKGRKTSDLVYRWKPYHYGPFSDHLEACVKDLVRAKIIETFNIHEDGKDPGVGYRLTIKGDAEYRKMLQNLEGESKAIRTLLGKFQ
;
A
#
# COMPACT_ATOMS: atom_id res chain seq x y z
N MET A 1 -2.24 21.49 -2.07
CA MET A 1 -0.95 22.04 -1.64
C MET A 1 0.00 21.96 -2.81
N LYS A 2 0.69 23.06 -3.14
CA LYS A 2 1.73 23.06 -4.18
C LYS A 2 2.90 22.22 -3.66
N SER A 3 3.41 21.31 -4.48
CA SER A 3 4.68 20.64 -4.18
C SER A 3 5.76 21.70 -4.14
N GLU A 4 6.59 21.67 -3.10
CA GLU A 4 7.79 22.50 -3.03
C GLU A 4 8.74 22.09 -4.16
N THR A 5 9.33 23.08 -4.83
CA THR A 5 10.19 22.88 -6.01
C THR A 5 11.52 23.60 -5.83
N PHE A 6 12.60 22.84 -6.03
CA PHE A 6 13.97 23.29 -5.86
C PHE A 6 14.63 23.49 -7.22
N GLU A 7 15.54 24.46 -7.31
CA GLU A 7 16.38 24.64 -8.48
C GLU A 7 17.34 23.44 -8.62
N ASN A 8 17.45 22.89 -9.82
CA ASN A 8 18.26 21.71 -10.08
C ASN A 8 19.74 22.08 -10.24
N VAL A 9 20.39 22.35 -9.12
CA VAL A 9 21.84 22.61 -9.06
C VAL A 9 22.65 21.36 -8.69
N PHE A 10 21.99 20.26 -8.36
CA PHE A 10 22.58 19.06 -7.76
C PHE A 10 22.46 17.80 -8.63
N ALA A 11 21.66 17.83 -9.70
CA ALA A 11 21.46 16.72 -10.63
C ALA A 11 21.55 17.17 -12.10
N PRO A 12 22.75 17.52 -12.60
CA PRO A 12 22.94 18.06 -13.96
C PRO A 12 22.59 17.08 -15.08
N ALA A 13 22.51 15.78 -14.78
CA ALA A 13 22.05 14.76 -15.73
C ALA A 13 20.51 14.74 -15.90
N VAL A 14 19.77 15.42 -15.03
CA VAL A 14 18.31 15.53 -15.10
C VAL A 14 17.96 16.83 -15.83
N ALA A 15 17.30 16.73 -16.97
CA ALA A 15 17.05 17.87 -17.86
C ALA A 15 16.10 18.94 -17.30
N HIS A 16 15.46 18.71 -16.15
CA HIS A 16 14.55 19.67 -15.54
C HIS A 16 15.31 20.74 -14.75
N GLU A 17 15.00 22.01 -15.01
CA GLU A 17 15.57 23.16 -14.28
C GLU A 17 15.11 23.24 -12.82
N ARG A 18 13.92 22.67 -12.52
CA ARG A 18 13.39 22.59 -11.17
C ARG A 18 12.83 21.20 -10.90
N LEU A 19 13.05 20.70 -9.69
CA LEU A 19 12.61 19.38 -9.25
C LEU A 19 11.73 19.50 -8.01
N THR A 20 10.64 18.74 -7.99
CA THR A 20 9.82 18.51 -6.79
C THR A 20 10.49 17.54 -5.82
N VAL A 21 10.10 17.56 -4.55
CA VAL A 21 10.58 16.58 -3.55
C VAL A 21 10.33 15.13 -4.02
N ASP A 22 9.18 14.88 -4.68
CA ASP A 22 8.83 13.56 -5.22
C ASP A 22 9.77 13.10 -6.34
N GLU A 23 10.12 13.99 -7.25
CA GLU A 23 11.10 13.72 -8.32
C GLU A 23 12.50 13.51 -7.77
N ILE A 24 12.87 14.25 -6.72
CA ILE A 24 14.17 14.10 -6.05
C ILE A 24 14.27 12.72 -5.38
N MET A 25 13.26 12.31 -4.61
CA MET A 25 13.20 10.96 -4.02
C MET A 25 13.23 9.85 -5.09
N ALA A 26 12.52 10.03 -6.21
CA ALA A 26 12.52 9.08 -7.31
C ALA A 26 13.92 8.97 -7.96
N GLY A 27 14.58 10.10 -8.20
CA GLY A 27 15.94 10.16 -8.72
C GLY A 27 16.96 9.52 -7.78
N MET A 28 16.78 9.65 -6.45
CA MET A 28 17.65 8.99 -5.47
C MET A 28 17.54 7.47 -5.53
N ARG A 29 16.34 6.93 -5.73
CA ARG A 29 16.14 5.47 -5.78
C ARG A 29 16.77 4.80 -7.00
N VAL A 30 16.77 5.50 -8.13
CA VAL A 30 17.38 4.98 -9.37
C VAL A 30 18.85 5.36 -9.50
N GLY A 31 19.43 6.00 -8.48
CA GLY A 31 20.84 6.43 -8.47
C GLY A 31 21.14 7.63 -9.37
N ALA A 32 20.13 8.28 -9.94
CA ALA A 32 20.28 9.47 -10.78
C ALA A 32 20.60 10.73 -9.94
N ILE A 33 20.23 10.73 -8.66
CA ILE A 33 20.50 11.81 -7.71
C ILE A 33 21.21 11.21 -6.50
N HIS A 34 22.39 11.73 -6.16
CA HIS A 34 23.14 11.24 -5.01
C HIS A 34 22.87 12.10 -3.76
N PRO A 35 22.58 11.49 -2.59
CA PRO A 35 22.22 12.23 -1.37
C PRO A 35 23.31 13.19 -0.87
N ASP A 36 24.58 12.87 -1.10
CA ASP A 36 25.75 13.68 -0.72
C ASP A 36 25.87 14.98 -1.53
N LYS A 37 25.19 15.07 -2.67
CA LYS A 37 25.17 16.27 -3.53
C LYS A 37 24.00 17.20 -3.24
N LEU A 38 23.11 16.82 -2.33
CA LEU A 38 21.91 17.59 -2.03
C LEU A 38 22.22 18.78 -1.12
N PRO A 39 21.77 19.99 -1.49
CA PRO A 39 21.81 21.15 -0.62
C PRO A 39 21.08 20.91 0.72
N PRO A 40 21.49 21.59 1.82
CA PRO A 40 20.89 21.38 3.14
C PRO A 40 19.37 21.60 3.22
N ASP A 41 18.85 22.60 2.50
CA ASP A 41 17.42 22.91 2.40
C ASP A 41 16.63 21.78 1.71
N VAL A 42 17.21 21.18 0.65
CA VAL A 42 16.63 20.02 -0.03
C VAL A 42 16.60 18.79 0.90
N LEU A 43 17.68 18.57 1.66
CA LEU A 43 17.74 17.49 2.66
C LEU A 43 16.69 17.67 3.76
N GLU A 44 16.52 18.89 4.26
CA GLU A 44 15.49 19.19 5.28
C GLU A 44 14.07 18.93 4.74
N ALA A 45 13.78 19.37 3.51
CA ALA A 45 12.49 19.12 2.87
C ALA A 45 12.24 17.63 2.61
N LEU A 46 13.28 16.88 2.21
CA LEU A 46 13.21 15.42 2.06
C LEU A 46 12.94 14.73 3.40
N ASP A 47 13.65 15.11 4.46
CA ASP A 47 13.45 14.57 5.81
C ASP A 47 12.05 14.88 6.35
N ALA A 48 11.57 16.10 6.13
CA ALA A 48 10.22 16.52 6.50
C ALA A 48 9.15 15.72 5.74
N GLU A 49 9.34 15.51 4.43
CA GLU A 49 8.44 14.74 3.59
C GLU A 49 8.49 13.25 3.94
N MET A 50 9.67 12.69 4.20
CA MET A 50 9.86 11.32 4.70
C MET A 50 9.15 11.14 6.03
N LYS A 51 9.37 12.03 7.02
CA LYS A 51 8.67 12.02 8.31
C LYS A 51 7.16 12.20 8.14
N ARG A 52 6.71 13.04 7.20
CA ARG A 52 5.28 13.20 6.88
C ARG A 52 4.69 11.90 6.32
N ARG A 53 5.41 11.23 5.42
CA ARG A 53 5.02 9.93 4.84
C ARG A 53 5.02 8.82 5.89
N GLU A 54 6.00 8.78 6.77
CA GLU A 54 6.04 7.88 7.94
C GLU A 54 4.84 8.12 8.88
N LYS A 55 4.51 9.40 9.13
CA LYS A 55 3.34 9.83 9.92
C LYS A 55 2.02 9.59 9.21
N ARG A 56 1.99 9.47 7.87
CA ARG A 56 0.77 9.18 7.11
C ARG A 56 0.26 7.81 7.56
N GLN A 57 -0.84 7.81 8.31
CA GLN A 57 -1.46 6.59 8.76
C GLN A 57 -1.96 5.82 7.54
N MET A 58 -1.55 4.56 7.45
CA MET A 58 -2.13 3.61 6.51
C MET A 58 -3.63 3.50 6.84
N THR A 59 -4.48 3.92 5.91
CA THR A 59 -5.92 3.74 6.05
C THR A 59 -6.32 2.32 5.69
N ALA A 60 -7.49 1.88 6.14
CA ALA A 60 -8.09 0.61 5.70
C ALA A 60 -8.12 0.53 4.16
N THR A 61 -8.63 1.56 3.49
CA THR A 61 -8.74 1.60 2.04
C THR A 61 -7.39 1.45 1.32
N MET A 62 -6.36 2.18 1.78
CA MET A 62 -5.01 2.06 1.24
C MET A 62 -4.46 0.65 1.46
N PHE A 63 -4.65 0.10 2.65
CA PHE A 63 -4.14 -1.21 3.01
C PHE A 63 -4.75 -2.34 2.18
N LEU A 64 -6.09 -2.36 2.04
CA LEU A 64 -6.76 -3.40 1.25
C LEU A 64 -6.43 -3.27 -0.24
N THR A 65 -6.30 -2.04 -0.75
CA THR A 65 -5.85 -1.81 -2.12
C THR A 65 -4.41 -2.31 -2.33
N LEU A 66 -3.52 -2.08 -1.36
CA LEU A 66 -2.16 -2.61 -1.37
C LEU A 66 -2.16 -4.15 -1.39
N VAL A 67 -2.89 -4.80 -0.48
CA VAL A 67 -2.97 -6.28 -0.41
C VAL A 67 -3.48 -6.88 -1.72
N LEU A 68 -4.58 -6.36 -2.28
CA LEU A 68 -5.11 -6.85 -3.55
C LEU A 68 -4.17 -6.55 -4.72
N GLY A 69 -3.57 -5.37 -4.80
CA GLY A 69 -2.59 -5.06 -5.84
C GLY A 69 -1.34 -5.94 -5.78
N THR A 70 -0.90 -6.29 -4.57
CA THR A 70 0.23 -7.19 -4.37
C THR A 70 -0.08 -8.63 -4.79
N MET A 71 -1.27 -9.13 -4.44
CA MET A 71 -1.68 -10.53 -4.64
C MET A 71 -2.39 -10.80 -5.96
N GLY A 72 -2.88 -9.76 -6.63
CA GLY A 72 -3.75 -9.85 -7.81
C GLY A 72 -5.20 -10.11 -7.41
N GLU A 73 -5.69 -11.31 -7.71
CA GLU A 73 -7.04 -11.73 -7.33
C GLU A 73 -7.03 -12.60 -6.07
N ILE A 74 -8.01 -12.38 -5.20
CA ILE A 74 -8.24 -13.22 -4.01
C ILE A 74 -9.60 -13.87 -4.12
N LYS A 75 -9.60 -15.20 -4.23
CA LYS A 75 -10.80 -16.03 -4.30
C LYS A 75 -11.34 -16.31 -2.90
N CYS A 76 -12.65 -16.15 -2.73
CA CYS A 76 -13.41 -16.40 -1.50
C CYS A 76 -13.18 -15.37 -0.37
N ARG A 77 -14.28 -14.96 0.27
CA ARG A 77 -14.28 -14.01 1.40
C ARG A 77 -13.41 -14.44 2.57
N LEU A 78 -13.46 -15.72 2.95
CA LEU A 78 -12.65 -16.24 4.07
C LEU A 78 -11.15 -16.15 3.78
N ARG A 79 -10.73 -16.35 2.52
CA ARG A 79 -9.32 -16.20 2.14
C ARG A 79 -8.89 -14.73 2.20
N LEU A 80 -9.75 -13.82 1.72
CA LEU A 80 -9.52 -12.39 1.86
C LEU A 80 -9.34 -12.00 3.33
N GLN A 81 -10.23 -12.43 4.23
CA GLN A 81 -10.09 -12.14 5.67
C GLN A 81 -8.75 -12.64 6.23
N LYS A 82 -8.38 -13.89 5.94
CA LYS A 82 -7.10 -14.46 6.40
C LYS A 82 -5.89 -13.68 5.86
N TYR A 83 -5.88 -13.34 4.57
CA TYR A 83 -4.76 -12.65 3.93
C TYR A 83 -4.60 -11.23 4.47
N VAL A 84 -5.70 -10.49 4.60
CA VAL A 84 -5.66 -9.14 5.15
C VAL A 84 -5.24 -9.18 6.62
N PHE A 85 -5.70 -10.16 7.42
CA PHE A 85 -5.26 -10.31 8.81
C PHE A 85 -3.75 -10.56 8.94
N LEU A 86 -3.22 -11.50 8.15
CA LEU A 86 -1.79 -11.82 8.17
C LEU A 86 -0.96 -10.61 7.77
N ALA A 87 -1.36 -9.92 6.70
CA ALA A 87 -0.70 -8.71 6.27
C ALA A 87 -0.77 -7.60 7.33
N ASP A 88 -1.93 -7.36 7.94
CA ASP A 88 -2.16 -6.30 8.94
C ASP A 88 -1.32 -6.57 10.20
N SER A 89 -1.27 -7.83 10.62
CA SER A 89 -0.42 -8.29 11.73
C SER A 89 1.06 -8.04 11.45
N GLN A 90 1.54 -8.39 10.25
CA GLN A 90 2.93 -8.16 9.85
C GLN A 90 3.25 -6.66 9.76
N PHE A 91 2.33 -5.87 9.20
CA PHE A 91 2.49 -4.42 9.06
C PHE A 91 2.53 -3.71 10.42
N SER A 92 1.72 -4.17 11.39
CA SER A 92 1.78 -3.67 12.76
C SER A 92 3.11 -4.02 13.44
N GLN A 93 3.66 -5.20 13.20
CA GLN A 93 4.92 -5.65 13.82
C GLN A 93 6.16 -4.97 13.20
N SER A 94 6.13 -4.63 11.91
CA SER A 94 7.27 -3.99 11.24
C SER A 94 7.46 -2.52 11.63
N ARG A 95 6.40 -1.82 12.01
CA ARG A 95 6.47 -0.46 12.54
C ARG A 95 6.88 -0.48 14.01
N LYS A 96 8.20 -0.52 14.26
CA LYS A 96 8.81 -0.35 15.61
C LYS A 96 8.08 0.77 16.37
N GLY A 97 7.31 0.40 17.40
CA GLY A 97 6.62 1.34 18.30
C GLY A 97 5.09 1.38 18.21
N ARG A 98 4.43 0.76 17.23
CA ARG A 98 2.98 0.55 17.29
C ARG A 98 2.68 -0.78 17.99
N LYS A 99 1.98 -0.72 19.12
CA LYS A 99 1.49 -1.93 19.80
C LYS A 99 0.53 -2.67 18.86
N THR A 100 0.48 -3.99 18.98
CA THR A 100 -0.46 -4.90 18.30
C THR A 100 -1.94 -4.55 18.52
N SER A 101 -2.26 -3.57 19.38
CA SER A 101 -3.59 -3.00 19.56
C SER A 101 -4.07 -2.13 18.40
N ASP A 102 -3.18 -1.69 17.50
CA ASP A 102 -3.50 -0.70 16.46
C ASP A 102 -3.66 -1.34 15.07
N LEU A 103 -4.21 -2.54 15.01
CA LEU A 103 -4.53 -3.21 13.74
C LEU A 103 -5.58 -2.42 12.97
N VAL A 104 -5.35 -2.25 11.67
CA VAL A 104 -6.16 -1.40 10.79
C VAL A 104 -7.63 -1.85 10.79
N TYR A 105 -7.86 -3.16 10.90
CA TYR A 105 -9.19 -3.76 10.78
C TYR A 105 -9.83 -4.23 12.07
N ARG A 106 -9.26 -3.94 13.25
CA ARG A 106 -9.88 -4.28 14.56
C ARG A 106 -10.43 -5.71 14.62
N TRP A 107 -9.55 -6.67 14.37
CA TRP A 107 -9.90 -8.08 14.25
C TRP A 107 -10.49 -8.66 15.54
N LYS A 108 -11.47 -9.54 15.38
CA LYS A 108 -12.03 -10.36 16.44
C LYS A 108 -11.88 -11.86 16.13
N PRO A 109 -11.71 -12.72 17.14
CA PRO A 109 -11.73 -14.16 16.94
C PRO A 109 -13.11 -14.62 16.45
N TYR A 110 -13.13 -15.59 15.53
CA TYR A 110 -14.36 -16.20 15.00
C TYR A 110 -14.11 -17.67 14.68
N HIS A 111 -15.18 -18.47 14.56
CA HIS A 111 -15.10 -19.94 14.42
C HIS A 111 -14.23 -20.43 13.25
N TYR A 112 -14.07 -19.62 12.21
CA TYR A 112 -13.31 -19.96 10.99
C TYR A 112 -12.05 -19.12 10.79
N GLY A 113 -11.62 -18.39 11.83
CA GLY A 113 -10.44 -17.53 11.81
C GLY A 113 -10.75 -16.09 12.21
N PRO A 114 -9.80 -15.16 12.00
CA PRO A 114 -9.98 -13.75 12.32
C PRO A 114 -11.04 -13.12 11.43
N PHE A 115 -11.93 -12.34 12.03
CA PHE A 115 -13.03 -11.68 11.36
C PHE A 115 -13.00 -10.17 11.64
N SER A 116 -13.51 -9.36 10.71
CA SER A 116 -13.59 -7.90 10.86
C SER A 116 -14.82 -7.32 10.15
N ASP A 117 -15.70 -6.67 10.92
CA ASP A 117 -16.81 -5.86 10.37
C ASP A 117 -16.26 -4.65 9.60
N HIS A 118 -15.12 -4.11 10.02
CA HIS A 118 -14.46 -2.98 9.37
C HIS A 118 -13.93 -3.36 7.99
N LEU A 119 -13.43 -4.59 7.82
CA LEU A 119 -13.00 -5.08 6.51
C LEU A 119 -14.18 -5.19 5.56
N GLU A 120 -15.31 -5.68 6.03
CA GLU A 120 -16.52 -5.78 5.21
C GLU A 120 -17.07 -4.42 4.79
N ALA A 121 -17.12 -3.46 5.71
CA ALA A 121 -17.46 -2.08 5.39
C ALA A 121 -16.50 -1.50 4.34
N CYS A 122 -15.19 -1.69 4.54
CA CYS A 122 -14.16 -1.22 3.61
C CYS A 122 -14.29 -1.85 2.21
N VAL A 123 -14.57 -3.15 2.13
CA VAL A 123 -14.80 -3.85 0.84
C VAL A 123 -16.01 -3.23 0.14
N LYS A 124 -17.13 -3.04 0.83
CA LYS A 124 -18.34 -2.42 0.26
C LYS A 124 -18.06 -1.01 -0.25
N ASP A 125 -17.32 -0.21 0.52
CA ASP A 125 -16.97 1.16 0.15
C ASP A 125 -16.06 1.20 -1.09
N LEU A 126 -15.06 0.32 -1.17
CA LEU A 126 -14.15 0.24 -2.32
C LEU A 126 -14.83 -0.32 -3.58
N VAL A 127 -15.79 -1.22 -3.44
CA VAL A 127 -16.64 -1.67 -4.55
C VAL A 127 -17.50 -0.52 -5.06
N ARG A 128 -18.17 0.21 -4.16
CA ARG A 128 -18.97 1.41 -4.53
C ARG A 128 -18.11 2.49 -5.20
N ALA A 129 -16.87 2.66 -4.74
CA ALA A 129 -15.90 3.60 -5.31
C ALA A 129 -15.25 3.12 -6.63
N LYS A 130 -15.59 1.90 -7.09
CA LYS A 130 -15.02 1.23 -8.27
C LYS A 130 -13.49 1.05 -8.19
N ILE A 131 -12.95 0.86 -6.99
CA ILE A 131 -11.53 0.53 -6.76
C ILE A 131 -11.34 -0.99 -6.82
N ILE A 132 -12.28 -1.74 -6.24
CA ILE A 132 -12.32 -3.19 -6.26
C ILE A 132 -13.56 -3.62 -7.06
N GLU A 133 -13.45 -4.74 -7.75
CA GLU A 133 -14.61 -5.46 -8.27
C GLU A 133 -14.72 -6.85 -7.65
N THR A 134 -15.95 -7.34 -7.60
CA THR A 134 -16.28 -8.71 -7.18
C THR A 134 -16.65 -9.54 -8.40
N PHE A 135 -16.21 -10.79 -8.44
CA PHE A 135 -16.57 -11.73 -9.49
C PHE A 135 -17.05 -13.06 -8.90
N ASN A 136 -17.94 -13.74 -9.61
CA ASN A 136 -18.46 -15.04 -9.19
C ASN A 136 -17.44 -16.13 -9.52
N ILE A 137 -17.19 -17.00 -8.55
CA ILE A 137 -16.37 -18.19 -8.68
C ILE A 137 -17.33 -19.36 -8.82
N HIS A 138 -17.32 -19.99 -9.99
CA HIS A 138 -18.04 -21.23 -10.23
C HIS A 138 -16.99 -22.35 -10.19
N GLU A 139 -17.02 -23.17 -9.15
CA GLU A 139 -16.29 -24.43 -9.08
C GLU A 139 -17.31 -25.56 -9.10
N ASP A 140 -17.10 -26.55 -9.97
CA ASP A 140 -18.01 -27.68 -10.10
C ASP A 140 -18.21 -28.38 -8.75
N GLY A 141 -19.48 -28.49 -8.33
CA GLY A 141 -19.88 -29.17 -7.10
C GLY A 141 -19.70 -28.35 -5.80
N LYS A 142 -19.42 -27.05 -5.86
CA LYS A 142 -19.37 -26.16 -4.68
C LYS A 142 -20.32 -24.99 -4.79
N ASP A 143 -20.72 -24.46 -3.64
CA ASP A 143 -21.49 -23.22 -3.57
C ASP A 143 -20.75 -22.08 -4.29
N PRO A 144 -21.46 -21.24 -5.07
CA PRO A 144 -20.85 -20.15 -5.81
C PRO A 144 -20.13 -19.20 -4.84
N GLY A 145 -18.84 -19.03 -5.07
CA GLY A 145 -17.98 -18.16 -4.28
C GLY A 145 -17.93 -16.74 -4.84
N VAL A 146 -17.41 -15.81 -4.03
CA VAL A 146 -17.10 -14.44 -4.47
C VAL A 146 -15.59 -14.22 -4.42
N GLY A 147 -15.01 -13.78 -5.52
CA GLY A 147 -13.63 -13.31 -5.63
C GLY A 147 -13.54 -11.79 -5.67
N TYR A 148 -12.35 -11.27 -5.38
CA TYR A 148 -12.07 -9.84 -5.29
C TYR A 148 -10.79 -9.54 -6.06
N ARG A 149 -10.79 -8.45 -6.86
CA ARG A 149 -9.60 -7.93 -7.53
C ARG A 149 -9.70 -6.42 -7.74
N LEU A 150 -8.57 -5.77 -7.99
CA LEU A 150 -8.56 -4.35 -8.35
C LEU A 150 -9.21 -4.15 -9.73
N THR A 151 -9.93 -3.05 -9.89
CA THR A 151 -10.32 -2.53 -11.21
C THR A 151 -9.13 -1.82 -11.87
N ILE A 152 -9.27 -1.35 -13.10
CA ILE A 152 -8.28 -0.46 -13.75
C ILE A 152 -8.01 0.78 -12.89
N LYS A 153 -9.06 1.37 -12.31
CA LYS A 153 -8.93 2.52 -11.40
C LYS A 153 -8.17 2.13 -10.13
N GLY A 154 -8.49 0.98 -9.55
CA GLY A 154 -7.78 0.47 -8.38
C GLY A 154 -6.30 0.17 -8.64
N ASP A 155 -5.98 -0.38 -9.81
CA ASP A 155 -4.59 -0.65 -10.21
C ASP A 155 -3.79 0.66 -10.35
N ALA A 156 -4.40 1.71 -10.91
CA ALA A 156 -3.78 3.03 -10.96
C ALA A 156 -3.48 3.59 -9.57
N GLU A 157 -4.40 3.45 -8.61
CA GLU A 157 -4.17 3.84 -7.21
C GLU A 157 -3.07 2.99 -6.56
N TYR A 158 -3.06 1.68 -6.80
CA TYR A 158 -2.01 0.78 -6.34
C TYR A 158 -0.63 1.17 -6.87
N ARG A 159 -0.49 1.50 -8.15
CA ARG A 159 0.78 1.95 -8.74
C ARG A 159 1.29 3.24 -8.12
N LYS A 160 0.39 4.20 -7.81
CA LYS A 160 0.76 5.41 -7.06
C LYS A 160 1.26 5.06 -5.65
N MET A 161 0.61 4.09 -4.99
CA MET A 161 1.03 3.63 -3.66
C MET A 161 2.38 2.92 -3.69
N LEU A 162 2.70 2.15 -4.74
CA LEU A 162 3.98 1.46 -4.86
C LEU A 162 5.18 2.40 -4.84
N GLN A 163 5.01 3.65 -5.31
CA GLN A 163 6.07 4.65 -5.17
C GLN A 163 6.48 4.86 -3.71
N ASN A 164 5.65 4.56 -2.72
CA ASN A 164 5.97 4.80 -1.31
C ASN A 164 5.96 3.54 -0.44
N LEU A 165 5.38 2.46 -0.96
CA LEU A 165 5.07 1.25 -0.21
C LEU A 165 5.60 -0.02 -0.89
N GLU A 166 6.64 0.12 -1.72
CA GLU A 166 7.25 -1.02 -2.43
C GLU A 166 7.79 -2.07 -1.46
N GLY A 167 8.44 -1.62 -0.38
CA GLY A 167 8.95 -2.50 0.67
C GLY A 167 7.85 -3.31 1.36
N GLU A 168 6.74 -2.65 1.70
CA GLU A 168 5.57 -3.30 2.28
C GLU A 168 4.87 -4.24 1.30
N SER A 169 4.73 -3.84 0.04
CA SER A 169 4.18 -4.72 -1.01
C SER A 169 5.03 -5.99 -1.15
N LYS A 170 6.37 -5.86 -1.17
CA LYS A 170 7.29 -7.00 -1.21
C LYS A 170 7.14 -7.89 0.03
N ALA A 171 7.05 -7.30 1.22
CA ALA A 171 6.86 -8.04 2.47
C ALA A 171 5.52 -8.81 2.48
N ILE A 172 4.44 -8.18 2.02
CA ILE A 172 3.12 -8.83 1.86
C ILE A 172 3.23 -9.99 0.88
N ARG A 173 3.86 -9.80 -0.28
CA ARG A 173 4.04 -10.87 -1.27
C ARG A 173 4.81 -12.06 -0.70
N THR A 174 5.93 -11.79 -0.02
CA THR A 174 6.74 -12.85 0.61
C THR A 174 5.98 -13.57 1.72
N LEU A 175 5.17 -12.86 2.50
CA LEU A 175 4.35 -13.46 3.56
C LEU A 175 3.24 -14.34 2.98
N LEU A 176 2.44 -13.79 2.08
CA LEU A 176 1.22 -14.42 1.59
C LEU A 176 1.45 -15.43 0.47
N GLY A 177 2.56 -15.32 -0.27
CA GLY A 177 2.94 -16.30 -1.29
C GLY A 177 3.17 -17.70 -0.74
N LYS A 178 3.35 -17.86 0.57
CA LYS A 178 3.44 -19.17 1.25
C LYS A 178 2.09 -19.90 1.34
N PHE A 179 0.99 -19.23 1.04
CA PHE A 179 -0.38 -19.73 1.20
C PHE A 179 -1.16 -19.77 -0.12
N GLN A 180 -0.52 -19.46 -1.26
CA GLN A 180 -1.11 -19.49 -2.60
C GLN A 180 -1.22 -20.91 -3.16
#